data_AF-A0AA94WKD4-F1
#
_entry.id   AF-A0AA94WKD4-F1
#
_cell.length_a   1.000
_cell.length_b   1.000
_cell.length_c   1.000
_cell.angle_alpha   90.00
_cell.angle_beta   90.00
_cell.angle_gamma   90.00
#
_symmetry.space_group_name_H-M   'P 1'
#
loop_
_entity.id
_entity.type
_entity.pdbx_description
1 polymer ?
#
loop_
_entity_poly.entity_id
_entity_poly.type
_entity_poly.pdbx_seq_one_letter_code
_entity_poly.pdbx_strand_id
1 'polypeptide(L)'
;MKEVWISENGDFSEIEDDGFYHFYLYIFEEHDYQEENKQLLLDFLGKLDIFPLYVMVEGHDEEEEMRQIFDPLGFSYSVDYFIDKRMYSTGWENFTYHPPFFQIEVSSLEELQLIFAETYHLATQNQFYGISVKNSVQLTSRNGYSFPKLSRNKDIAALKVGHDGQGFYFYSNMNFLQNMEQVISMLPKEYVVTQINDCVLEK
;
A
#
# COMPACT_ATOMS: atom_id res chain seq x y z
N MET A 1 17.62 -4.56 17.26
CA MET A 1 16.33 -3.88 17.05
C MET A 1 16.43 -3.15 15.74
N LYS A 2 15.40 -3.22 14.91
CA LYS A 2 15.31 -2.52 13.63
C LYS A 2 14.87 -1.08 13.89
N GLU A 3 15.57 -0.11 13.32
CA GLU A 3 15.30 1.31 13.55
C GLU A 3 14.23 1.79 12.54
N VAL A 4 13.18 2.44 13.04
CA VAL A 4 12.05 2.90 12.24
C VAL A 4 11.88 4.40 12.40
N TRP A 5 11.59 5.08 11.29
CA TRP A 5 11.30 6.51 11.26
C TRP A 5 9.80 6.72 10.99
N ILE A 6 9.21 7.68 11.69
CA ILE A 6 7.82 8.07 11.54
C ILE A 6 7.78 9.52 11.03
N SER A 7 6.91 9.80 10.08
CA SER A 7 6.54 11.17 9.71
C SER A 7 5.03 11.34 9.73
N GLU A 8 4.53 12.49 10.15
CA GLU A 8 3.11 12.84 10.04
C GLU A 8 2.77 13.46 8.66
N ASN A 9 3.62 13.24 7.65
CA ASN A 9 3.33 13.65 6.28
C ASN A 9 2.48 12.58 5.58
N GLY A 10 1.34 12.99 5.01
CA GLY A 10 0.51 12.14 4.17
C GLY A 10 0.73 12.43 2.69
N ASP A 11 1.04 11.42 1.89
CA ASP A 11 0.82 11.41 0.44
C ASP A 11 -0.10 10.24 0.03
N PHE A 12 -1.41 10.50 -0.01
CA PHE A 12 -2.36 9.68 -0.75
C PHE A 12 -2.84 10.56 -1.90
N SER A 13 -2.90 9.99 -3.10
CA SER A 13 -3.02 10.73 -4.37
C SER A 13 -4.08 11.84 -4.34
N GLU A 14 -5.23 11.62 -3.68
CA GLU A 14 -6.12 12.67 -3.13
C GLU A 14 -6.90 12.13 -1.92
N ILE A 15 -7.04 12.94 -0.86
CA ILE A 15 -7.89 12.65 0.31
C ILE A 15 -9.04 13.66 0.33
N GLU A 16 -10.28 13.19 0.29
CA GLU A 16 -11.44 14.01 0.64
C GLU A 16 -11.68 13.90 2.15
N ASP A 17 -11.74 15.04 2.85
CA ASP A 17 -11.97 15.24 4.30
C ASP A 17 -10.72 15.17 5.21
N ASP A 18 -10.62 16.18 6.08
CA ASP A 18 -9.53 16.54 7.00
C ASP A 18 -9.57 15.80 8.36
N GLY A 19 -10.29 14.67 8.43
CA GLY A 19 -10.54 13.92 9.67
C GLY A 19 -9.75 12.61 9.83
N PHE A 20 -8.82 12.31 8.93
CA PHE A 20 -7.98 11.12 9.03
C PHE A 20 -6.68 11.45 9.77
N TYR A 21 -6.34 10.62 10.74
CA TYR A 21 -4.97 10.58 11.21
C TYR A 21 -4.13 9.87 10.14
N HIS A 22 -2.99 10.46 9.79
CA HIS A 22 -2.11 9.93 8.77
C HIS A 22 -0.65 9.97 9.23
N PHE A 23 0.09 8.95 8.82
CA PHE A 23 1.51 8.86 9.07
C PHE A 23 2.19 8.11 7.94
N TYR A 24 3.50 8.28 7.85
CA TYR A 24 4.40 7.57 6.99
C TYR A 24 5.39 6.82 7.87
N LEU A 25 5.52 5.51 7.64
CA LEU A 25 6.39 4.63 8.41
C LEU A 25 7.41 4.02 7.46
N TYR A 26 8.69 4.09 7.81
CA TYR A 26 9.74 3.52 6.97
C TYR A 26 10.99 3.13 7.77
N ILE A 27 11.69 2.13 7.25
CA ILE A 27 13.06 1.80 7.62
C ILE A 27 13.99 2.46 6.60
N PHE A 28 14.95 3.23 7.10
CA PHE A 28 16.02 3.81 6.29
C PHE A 28 17.25 2.90 6.40
N GLU A 29 17.42 2.02 5.41
CA GLU A 29 18.63 1.21 5.26
C GLU A 29 19.27 1.48 3.90
N GLU A 30 20.61 1.57 3.86
CA GLU A 30 21.34 1.83 2.60
C GLU A 30 21.27 0.64 1.62
N HIS A 31 21.01 -0.57 2.13
CA HIS A 31 20.98 -1.80 1.36
C HIS A 31 19.70 -2.57 1.70
N ASP A 32 18.96 -3.03 0.68
CA ASP A 32 17.77 -3.88 0.82
C ASP A 32 16.59 -3.28 1.62
N TYR A 33 16.47 -1.94 1.63
CA TYR A 33 15.34 -1.27 2.29
C TYR A 33 13.98 -1.75 1.76
N GLN A 34 13.90 -2.26 0.54
CA GLN A 34 12.66 -2.74 -0.06
C GLN A 34 12.12 -3.96 0.68
N GLU A 35 12.98 -4.96 0.96
CA GLU A 35 12.58 -6.15 1.71
C GLU A 35 12.30 -5.82 3.18
N GLU A 36 13.10 -4.95 3.78
CA GLU A 36 12.91 -4.50 5.16
C GLU A 36 11.59 -3.73 5.34
N ASN A 37 11.24 -2.84 4.41
CA ASN A 37 9.96 -2.13 4.45
C ASN A 37 8.77 -3.04 4.13
N LYS A 38 8.95 -4.05 3.26
CA LYS A 38 7.93 -5.10 3.04
C LYS A 38 7.66 -5.87 4.32
N GLN A 39 8.72 -6.29 5.03
CA GLN A 39 8.59 -7.01 6.29
C GLN A 39 7.97 -6.13 7.38
N LEU A 40 8.38 -4.86 7.49
CA LEU A 40 7.76 -3.90 8.40
C LEU A 40 6.25 -3.78 8.16
N LEU A 41 5.82 -3.71 6.90
CA LEU A 41 4.41 -3.64 6.55
C LEU A 41 3.65 -4.91 6.95
N LEU A 42 4.20 -6.09 6.67
CA LEU A 42 3.61 -7.38 7.07
C LEU A 42 3.48 -7.48 8.59
N ASP A 43 4.52 -7.11 9.31
CA ASP A 43 4.57 -7.15 10.77
C ASP A 43 3.57 -6.17 11.39
N PHE A 44 3.46 -4.96 10.83
CA PHE A 44 2.49 -3.96 11.25
C PHE A 44 1.06 -4.44 11.02
N LEU A 45 0.73 -4.95 9.83
CA LEU A 45 -0.59 -5.49 9.51
C LEU A 45 -0.94 -6.73 10.33
N GLY A 46 0.03 -7.62 10.55
CA GLY A 46 -0.11 -8.78 11.42
C GLY A 46 -0.37 -8.40 12.87
N LYS A 47 0.18 -7.27 13.34
CA LYS A 47 -0.10 -6.74 14.68
C LYS A 47 -1.48 -6.09 14.78
N LEU A 48 -1.95 -5.42 13.72
CA LEU A 48 -3.31 -4.90 13.64
C LEU A 48 -4.33 -6.03 13.67
N ASP A 49 -4.03 -7.17 13.03
CA ASP A 49 -4.85 -8.38 13.01
C ASP A 49 -6.30 -8.10 12.58
N ILE A 50 -6.45 -7.35 11.47
CA ILE A 50 -7.74 -6.96 10.93
C ILE A 50 -7.88 -7.52 9.52
N PHE A 51 -8.77 -8.50 9.38
CA PHE A 51 -9.12 -9.13 8.12
C PHE A 51 -10.65 -9.11 7.93
N PRO A 52 -11.15 -9.13 6.68
CA PRO A 52 -10.38 -9.17 5.43
C PRO A 52 -9.67 -7.84 5.10
N LEU A 53 -8.60 -7.94 4.33
CA LEU A 53 -7.89 -6.83 3.68
C LEU A 53 -8.16 -6.85 2.17
N TYR A 54 -8.14 -5.70 1.53
CA TYR A 54 -8.16 -5.54 0.08
C TYR A 54 -6.81 -5.02 -0.37
N VAL A 55 -6.00 -5.87 -1.02
CA VAL A 55 -4.73 -5.49 -1.64
C VAL A 55 -5.02 -4.95 -3.03
N MET A 56 -4.55 -3.75 -3.30
CA MET A 56 -4.83 -2.99 -4.50
C MET A 56 -3.55 -2.80 -5.28
N VAL A 57 -3.55 -3.29 -6.51
CA VAL A 57 -2.35 -3.36 -7.33
C VAL A 57 -2.66 -2.81 -8.71
N GLU A 58 -1.89 -1.83 -9.13
CA GLU A 58 -1.80 -1.44 -10.53
C GLU A 58 -0.87 -2.39 -11.27
N GLY A 59 -1.40 -3.08 -12.28
CA GLY A 59 -0.61 -3.92 -13.18
C GLY A 59 -0.15 -3.18 -14.44
N HIS A 60 0.71 -3.84 -15.21
CA HIS A 60 1.11 -3.40 -16.56
C HIS A 60 0.22 -4.04 -17.63
N ASP A 61 0.77 -4.51 -18.75
CA ASP A 61 0.08 -5.37 -19.71
C ASP A 61 -0.01 -6.83 -19.25
N GLU A 62 0.48 -7.12 -18.04
CA GLU A 62 0.55 -8.42 -17.37
C GLU A 62 -0.78 -8.85 -16.70
N GLU A 63 -1.95 -8.36 -17.15
CA GLU A 63 -3.24 -8.75 -16.55
C GLU A 63 -3.42 -10.28 -16.56
N GLU A 64 -3.06 -10.92 -17.68
CA GLU A 64 -3.14 -12.37 -17.81
C GLU A 64 -2.19 -13.10 -16.85
N GLU A 65 -0.98 -12.55 -16.63
CA GLU A 65 -0.01 -13.12 -15.69
C GLU A 65 -0.52 -13.02 -14.25
N MET A 66 -1.07 -11.87 -13.86
CA MET A 66 -1.68 -11.70 -12.53
C MET A 66 -2.85 -12.68 -12.33
N ARG A 67 -3.69 -12.90 -13.34
CA ARG A 67 -4.76 -13.91 -13.27
C ARG A 67 -4.21 -15.33 -13.13
N GLN A 68 -3.13 -15.65 -13.84
CA GLN A 68 -2.46 -16.95 -13.72
C GLN A 68 -1.86 -17.20 -12.33
N ILE A 69 -1.52 -16.14 -11.59
CA ILE A 69 -1.09 -16.24 -10.19
C ILE A 69 -2.29 -16.46 -9.27
N PHE A 70 -3.35 -15.65 -9.40
CA PHE A 70 -4.44 -15.63 -8.42
C PHE A 70 -5.48 -16.73 -8.60
N ASP A 71 -5.82 -17.09 -9.85
CA ASP A 71 -6.87 -18.07 -10.13
C ASP A 71 -6.55 -19.46 -9.54
N PRO A 72 -5.32 -20.01 -9.68
CA PRO A 72 -4.98 -21.30 -9.10
C PRO A 72 -4.91 -21.29 -7.57
N LEU A 73 -4.62 -20.13 -6.98
CA LEU A 73 -4.57 -19.92 -5.53
C LEU A 73 -5.96 -19.70 -4.92
N GLY A 74 -6.99 -19.51 -5.74
CA GLY A 74 -8.38 -19.36 -5.31
C GLY A 74 -8.71 -18.00 -4.69
N PHE A 75 -7.93 -16.98 -4.99
CA PHE A 75 -8.20 -15.62 -4.50
C PHE A 75 -9.45 -15.02 -5.13
N SER A 76 -10.23 -14.31 -4.32
CA SER A 76 -11.32 -13.46 -4.81
C SER A 76 -10.77 -12.08 -5.16
N TYR A 77 -11.01 -11.62 -6.38
CA TYR A 77 -10.58 -10.29 -6.79
C TYR A 77 -11.54 -9.67 -7.80
N SER A 78 -11.47 -8.34 -7.91
CA SER A 78 -12.10 -7.56 -8.97
C SER A 78 -11.03 -6.82 -9.77
N VAL A 79 -11.34 -6.48 -11.02
CA VAL A 79 -10.44 -5.74 -11.91
C VAL A 79 -11.21 -4.56 -12.47
N ASP A 80 -10.76 -3.36 -12.12
CA ASP A 80 -11.11 -2.11 -12.77
C ASP A 80 -9.95 -1.68 -13.70
N TYR A 81 -10.10 -0.55 -14.40
CA TYR A 81 -9.07 -0.06 -15.32
C TYR A 81 -8.88 1.44 -15.17
N PHE A 82 -7.63 1.88 -15.20
CA PHE A 82 -7.27 3.29 -15.28
C PHE A 82 -7.77 3.89 -16.60
N ILE A 83 -8.37 5.08 -16.54
CA ILE A 83 -8.89 5.74 -17.74
C ILE A 83 -7.78 6.32 -18.62
N ASP A 84 -6.62 6.64 -18.03
CA ASP A 84 -5.44 7.06 -18.76
C ASP A 84 -4.80 5.86 -19.47
N LYS A 85 -4.20 6.15 -20.62
CA LYS A 85 -3.49 5.14 -21.41
C LYS A 85 -2.02 5.25 -21.14
N ARG A 86 -1.39 4.11 -20.87
CA ARG A 86 0.05 3.97 -20.89
C ARG A 86 0.51 3.45 -22.24
N MET A 87 1.75 3.76 -22.59
CA MET A 87 2.37 3.32 -23.83
C MET A 87 3.65 2.55 -23.52
N TYR A 88 3.82 1.41 -24.18
CA TYR A 88 5.11 0.74 -24.27
C TYR A 88 5.48 0.54 -25.73
N SER A 89 6.78 0.42 -25.98
CA SER A 89 7.30 0.23 -27.32
C SER A 89 8.02 -1.11 -27.38
N THR A 90 7.62 -1.95 -28.32
CA THR A 90 8.54 -2.95 -28.86
C THR A 90 9.37 -2.23 -29.91
N GLY A 91 10.58 -2.71 -30.25
CA GLY A 91 11.47 -2.03 -31.20
C GLY A 91 10.88 -1.76 -32.61
N TRP A 92 9.66 -2.21 -32.87
CA TRP A 92 8.95 -2.08 -34.14
C TRP A 92 7.57 -1.41 -34.03
N GLU A 93 6.92 -1.44 -32.85
CA GLU A 93 5.55 -0.97 -32.68
C GLU A 93 5.32 -0.34 -31.29
N ASN A 94 4.43 0.65 -31.23
CA ASN A 94 3.96 1.24 -29.99
C ASN A 94 2.60 0.66 -29.64
N PHE A 95 2.46 0.18 -28.41
CA PHE A 95 1.21 -0.35 -27.88
C PHE A 95 0.71 0.60 -26.80
N THR A 96 -0.61 0.80 -26.78
CA THR A 96 -1.27 1.56 -25.72
C THR A 96 -2.27 0.69 -24.99
N TYR A 97 -2.29 0.74 -23.67
CA TYR A 97 -3.20 -0.03 -22.84
C TYR A 97 -3.74 0.82 -21.69
N HIS A 98 -4.87 0.40 -21.13
CA HIS A 98 -5.40 0.91 -19.87
C HIS A 98 -4.87 0.01 -18.75
N PRO A 99 -4.08 0.53 -17.81
CA PRO A 99 -3.56 -0.28 -16.71
C PRO A 99 -4.69 -0.98 -15.93
N PRO A 100 -4.61 -2.29 -15.71
CA PRO A 100 -5.55 -3.00 -14.85
C PRO A 100 -5.31 -2.61 -13.39
N PHE A 101 -6.39 -2.45 -12.66
CA PHE A 101 -6.40 -2.16 -11.23
C PHE A 101 -7.06 -3.32 -10.50
N PHE A 102 -6.23 -4.20 -9.95
CA PHE A 102 -6.69 -5.36 -9.20
C PHE A 102 -7.02 -4.96 -7.77
N GLN A 103 -8.15 -5.45 -7.27
CA GLN A 103 -8.52 -5.37 -5.86
C GLN A 103 -8.75 -6.80 -5.36
N ILE A 104 -7.79 -7.31 -4.60
CA ILE A 104 -7.69 -8.71 -4.19
C ILE A 104 -8.09 -8.79 -2.71
N GLU A 105 -9.08 -9.62 -2.41
CA GLU A 105 -9.51 -9.87 -1.04
C GLU A 105 -8.60 -10.92 -0.40
N VAL A 106 -8.08 -10.59 0.78
CA VAL A 106 -7.15 -11.38 1.57
C VAL A 106 -7.75 -11.59 2.96
N SER A 107 -7.89 -12.84 3.38
CA SER A 107 -8.59 -13.23 4.60
C SER A 107 -7.66 -13.60 5.76
N SER A 108 -6.35 -13.73 5.52
CA SER A 108 -5.38 -14.05 6.56
C SER A 108 -3.98 -13.47 6.29
N LEU A 109 -3.11 -13.51 7.30
CA LEU A 109 -1.73 -13.06 7.17
C LEU A 109 -0.93 -13.97 6.22
N GLU A 110 -1.20 -15.27 6.20
CA GLU A 110 -0.56 -16.22 5.27
C GLU A 110 -0.92 -15.91 3.82
N GLU A 111 -2.19 -15.61 3.56
CA GLU A 111 -2.64 -15.14 2.23
C GLU A 111 -1.99 -13.81 1.85
N LEU A 112 -1.85 -12.88 2.80
CA LEU A 112 -1.17 -11.60 2.56
C LEU A 112 0.30 -11.80 2.19
N GLN A 113 1.00 -12.71 2.88
CA GLN A 113 2.38 -13.06 2.59
C GLN A 113 2.54 -13.63 1.18
N LEU A 114 1.62 -14.49 0.75
CA LEU A 114 1.60 -15.03 -0.62
C LEU A 114 1.43 -13.92 -1.65
N ILE A 115 0.45 -13.02 -1.47
CA ILE A 115 0.23 -11.89 -2.38
C ILE A 115 1.47 -10.99 -2.44
N PHE A 116 2.09 -10.68 -1.31
CA PHE A 116 3.29 -9.83 -1.27
C PHE A 116 4.48 -10.47 -1.98
N ALA A 117 4.68 -11.79 -1.85
CA ALA A 117 5.75 -12.50 -2.53
C ALA A 117 5.64 -12.34 -4.06
N GLU A 118 4.42 -12.36 -4.58
CA GLU A 118 4.16 -12.30 -6.02
C GLU A 118 4.07 -10.87 -6.55
N THR A 119 3.59 -9.89 -5.76
CA THR A 119 3.18 -8.58 -6.29
C THR A 119 3.91 -7.37 -5.72
N TYR A 120 4.62 -7.49 -4.60
CA TYR A 120 5.23 -6.31 -3.94
C TYR A 120 6.31 -5.63 -4.79
N HIS A 121 6.91 -6.36 -5.72
CA HIS A 121 7.85 -5.80 -6.71
C HIS A 121 7.23 -4.70 -7.58
N LEU A 122 5.90 -4.65 -7.74
CA LEU A 122 5.23 -3.60 -8.49
C LEU A 122 5.37 -2.25 -7.76
N ALA A 123 5.33 -2.25 -6.43
CA ALA A 123 5.60 -1.05 -5.64
C ALA A 123 7.03 -0.53 -5.84
N THR A 124 8.01 -1.43 -5.98
CA THR A 124 9.41 -1.06 -6.24
C THR A 124 9.64 -0.51 -7.64
N GLN A 125 8.70 -0.75 -8.56
CA GLN A 125 8.64 -0.17 -9.90
C GLN A 125 7.78 1.09 -9.98
N ASN A 126 7.44 1.71 -8.84
CA ASN A 126 6.58 2.88 -8.73
C ASN A 126 5.15 2.69 -9.27
N GLN A 127 4.66 1.44 -9.31
CA GLN A 127 3.24 1.19 -9.55
C GLN A 127 2.44 1.47 -8.29
N PHE A 128 1.17 1.85 -8.46
CA PHE A 128 0.31 1.98 -7.30
C PHE A 128 0.17 0.63 -6.58
N TYR A 129 0.53 0.62 -5.31
CA TYR A 129 0.35 -0.52 -4.42
C TYR A 129 -0.23 -0.03 -3.10
N GLY A 130 -1.42 -0.51 -2.76
CA GLY A 130 -2.15 -0.09 -1.57
C GLY A 130 -2.87 -1.23 -0.90
N ILE A 131 -3.29 -1.01 0.34
CA ILE A 131 -4.06 -2.00 1.12
C ILE A 131 -5.16 -1.27 1.86
N SER A 132 -6.32 -1.89 2.03
CA SER A 132 -7.41 -1.32 2.84
C SER A 132 -8.17 -2.38 3.64
N VAL A 133 -8.56 -2.05 4.87
CA VAL A 133 -9.30 -2.94 5.79
C VAL A 133 -10.77 -3.14 5.38
N LYS A 134 -11.28 -2.23 4.57
CA LYS A 134 -12.57 -2.34 3.89
C LYS A 134 -12.32 -1.89 2.47
N ASN A 135 -13.09 -2.42 1.50
CA ASN A 135 -13.07 -1.89 0.15
C ASN A 135 -13.59 -0.43 0.16
N SER A 136 -12.67 0.47 0.47
CA SER A 136 -12.87 1.88 0.80
C SER A 136 -12.10 2.76 -0.16
N VAL A 137 -11.30 2.16 -1.04
CA VAL A 137 -10.59 2.85 -2.11
C VAL A 137 -11.31 2.54 -3.41
N GLN A 138 -11.69 3.58 -4.13
CA GLN A 138 -12.29 3.46 -5.45
C GLN A 138 -11.41 4.16 -6.46
N LEU A 139 -11.31 3.60 -7.66
CA LEU A 139 -10.65 4.29 -8.76
C LEU A 139 -11.58 5.43 -9.23
N THR A 140 -11.08 6.65 -9.19
CA THR A 140 -11.78 7.83 -9.72
C THR A 140 -10.94 8.48 -10.81
N SER A 141 -11.47 9.51 -11.46
CA SER A 141 -10.71 10.28 -12.44
C SER A 141 -10.98 11.77 -12.38
N ARG A 142 -9.93 12.56 -12.65
CA ARG A 142 -10.01 14.02 -12.78
C ARG A 142 -9.10 14.47 -13.91
N ASN A 143 -9.60 15.36 -14.77
CA ASN A 143 -8.84 15.93 -15.90
C ASN A 143 -8.20 14.86 -16.82
N GLY A 144 -8.82 13.69 -16.96
CA GLY A 144 -8.33 12.60 -17.82
C GLY A 144 -7.30 11.67 -17.17
N TYR A 145 -7.02 11.82 -15.88
CA TYR A 145 -6.11 10.94 -15.12
C TYR A 145 -6.90 10.15 -14.08
N SER A 146 -6.65 8.84 -14.01
CA SER A 146 -7.19 8.00 -12.94
C SER A 146 -6.32 8.06 -11.70
N PHE A 147 -6.95 7.98 -10.53
CA PHE A 147 -6.26 7.84 -9.26
C PHE A 147 -7.13 7.12 -8.23
N PRO A 148 -6.51 6.38 -7.30
CA PRO A 148 -7.23 5.77 -6.18
C PRO A 148 -7.69 6.85 -5.19
N LYS A 149 -8.96 6.79 -4.81
CA LYS A 149 -9.60 7.74 -3.90
C LYS A 149 -10.22 7.01 -2.72
N LEU A 150 -9.94 7.49 -1.51
CA LEU A 150 -10.61 7.03 -0.31
C LEU A 150 -12.07 7.54 -0.31
N SER A 151 -13.00 6.60 -0.29
CA SER A 151 -14.44 6.85 -0.23
C SER A 151 -14.89 6.97 1.21
N ARG A 152 -15.77 7.95 1.50
CA ARG A 152 -16.32 8.22 2.84
C ARG A 152 -17.16 7.05 3.38
N ASN A 153 -16.49 6.09 4.00
CA ASN A 153 -17.07 5.13 4.94
C ASN A 153 -16.83 5.59 6.39
N LYS A 154 -17.67 5.12 7.32
CA LYS A 154 -17.56 5.52 8.75
C LYS A 154 -16.25 5.10 9.40
N ASP A 155 -15.71 3.93 9.06
CA ASP A 155 -14.37 3.52 9.47
C ASP A 155 -13.56 3.14 8.24
N ILE A 156 -12.40 3.77 8.11
CA ILE A 156 -11.43 3.61 7.04
C ILE A 156 -10.07 3.33 7.68
N ALA A 157 -9.38 2.35 7.14
CA ALA A 157 -7.95 2.15 7.31
C ALA A 157 -7.42 1.73 5.96
N ALA A 158 -6.56 2.55 5.39
CA ALA A 158 -5.97 2.32 4.09
C ALA A 158 -4.51 2.79 4.10
N LEU A 159 -3.69 2.15 3.27
CA LEU A 159 -2.30 2.49 3.12
C LEU A 159 -1.89 2.46 1.65
N LYS A 160 -0.82 3.19 1.36
CA LYS A 160 -0.14 3.25 0.06
C LYS A 160 1.34 3.04 0.32
N VAL A 161 1.96 2.09 -0.37
CA VAL A 161 3.41 1.90 -0.34
C VAL A 161 4.07 3.11 -1.00
N GLY A 162 5.14 3.62 -0.41
CA GLY A 162 5.85 4.78 -0.95
C GLY A 162 6.63 4.44 -2.22
N HIS A 163 7.15 5.49 -2.87
CA HIS A 163 7.97 5.37 -4.07
C HIS A 163 9.14 4.39 -3.88
N ASP A 164 9.45 3.63 -4.93
CA ASP A 164 10.48 2.59 -4.95
C ASP A 164 10.36 1.52 -3.84
N GLY A 165 9.17 1.36 -3.24
CA GLY A 165 8.95 0.47 -2.09
C GLY A 165 9.42 1.05 -0.75
N GLN A 166 9.71 2.35 -0.70
CA GLN A 166 10.16 3.04 0.50
C GLN A 166 8.97 3.24 1.44
N GLY A 167 8.91 2.42 2.49
CA GLY A 167 7.91 2.54 3.55
C GLY A 167 6.47 2.55 3.05
N PHE A 168 5.56 3.02 3.89
CA PHE A 168 4.16 3.16 3.54
C PHE A 168 3.48 4.30 4.28
N TYR A 169 2.59 4.98 3.57
CA TYR A 169 1.67 5.96 4.11
C TYR A 169 0.43 5.24 4.60
N PHE A 170 -0.08 5.62 5.76
CA PHE A 170 -1.27 5.03 6.37
C PHE A 170 -2.28 6.14 6.68
N TYR A 171 -3.56 5.84 6.48
CA TYR A 171 -4.69 6.73 6.66
C TYR A 171 -5.76 6.01 7.45
N SER A 172 -6.17 6.58 8.57
CA SER A 172 -7.28 6.00 9.32
C SER A 172 -8.05 7.01 10.15
N ASN A 173 -9.33 6.70 10.34
CA ASN A 173 -10.18 7.33 11.35
C ASN A 173 -10.63 6.31 12.42
N MET A 174 -9.99 5.14 12.47
CA MET A 174 -10.27 4.11 13.48
C MET A 174 -9.76 4.54 14.86
N ASN A 175 -10.52 4.24 15.91
CA ASN A 175 -10.26 4.72 17.28
C ASN A 175 -8.90 4.33 17.90
N PHE A 176 -8.23 3.32 17.35
CA PHE A 176 -6.97 2.78 17.88
C PHE A 176 -5.74 3.17 17.04
N LEU A 177 -5.90 4.05 16.05
CA LEU A 177 -4.83 4.64 15.23
C LEU A 177 -5.13 6.11 14.94
N GLN A 178 -5.23 6.93 15.99
CA GLN A 178 -5.56 8.36 15.93
C GLN A 178 -4.40 9.28 16.34
N ASN A 179 -3.31 8.71 16.84
CA ASN A 179 -2.13 9.46 17.25
C ASN A 179 -0.87 8.57 17.17
N MET A 180 0.28 9.22 17.33
CA MET A 180 1.58 8.59 17.19
C MET A 180 1.86 7.57 18.30
N GLU A 181 1.46 7.83 19.55
CA GLU A 181 1.67 6.87 20.64
C GLU A 181 0.98 5.53 20.34
N GLN A 182 -0.23 5.58 19.76
CA GLN A 182 -0.95 4.40 19.33
C GLN A 182 -0.23 3.68 18.18
N VAL A 183 0.28 4.40 17.18
CA VAL A 183 1.09 3.80 16.09
C VAL A 183 2.31 3.09 16.64
N ILE A 184 3.07 3.75 17.52
CA ILE A 184 4.28 3.17 18.15
C ILE A 184 3.92 1.91 18.94
N SER A 185 2.77 1.90 19.62
CA SER A 185 2.31 0.73 20.38
C SER A 185 1.93 -0.47 19.49
N MET A 186 1.66 -0.23 18.21
CA MET A 186 1.39 -1.26 17.19
C MET A 186 2.66 -1.78 16.51
N LEU A 187 3.84 -1.21 16.79
CA LEU A 187 5.09 -1.79 16.31
C LEU A 187 5.46 -3.02 17.15
N PRO A 188 5.86 -4.13 16.54
CA PRO A 188 6.45 -5.25 17.26
C PRO A 188 7.71 -4.84 18.05
N LYS A 189 8.05 -5.61 19.08
CA LYS A 189 9.11 -5.27 20.06
C LYS A 189 10.51 -5.18 19.46
N GLU A 190 10.70 -5.79 18.30
CA GLU A 190 11.93 -5.78 17.52
C GLU A 190 12.18 -4.43 16.84
N TYR A 191 11.15 -3.59 16.69
CA TYR A 191 11.25 -2.24 16.11
C TYR A 191 11.40 -1.19 17.20
N VAL A 192 12.26 -0.21 16.95
CA VAL A 192 12.44 0.96 17.81
C VAL A 192 12.34 2.22 16.97
N VAL A 193 11.52 3.17 17.40
CA VAL A 193 11.44 4.47 16.74
C VAL A 193 12.64 5.31 17.13
N THR A 194 13.42 5.73 16.13
CA THR A 194 14.62 6.55 16.35
C THR A 194 14.48 7.97 15.79
N GLN A 195 13.44 8.22 14.99
CA GLN A 195 13.15 9.53 14.44
C GLN A 195 11.65 9.76 14.25
N ILE A 196 11.20 10.97 14.59
CA ILE A 196 9.85 11.47 14.34
C ILE A 196 9.96 12.80 13.59
N ASN A 197 9.39 12.88 12.40
CA ASN A 197 9.56 14.01 11.49
C ASN A 197 11.06 14.34 11.32
N ASP A 198 11.47 15.58 11.55
CA ASP A 198 12.88 16.01 11.48
C ASP A 198 13.63 15.87 12.83
N CYS A 199 13.02 15.25 13.83
CA CYS A 199 13.56 15.13 15.19
C CYS A 199 14.09 13.70 15.46
N VAL A 200 15.40 13.58 15.62
CA VAL A 200 16.06 12.33 16.05
C VAL A 200 15.87 12.16 17.57
N LEU A 201 15.46 10.97 18.00
CA LEU A 201 15.26 10.62 19.41
C LEU A 201 16.57 10.16 20.04
N GLU A 202 16.88 10.63 21.25
CA GLU A 202 18.02 10.14 22.01
C GLU A 202 17.76 8.70 22.48
N LYS A 203 18.78 7.83 22.35
CA LYS A 203 18.72 6.40 22.66
C LYS A 203 18.70 6.10 24.16
#